data_AF-A0A355B166-F1
#
_entry.id   AF-A0A355B166-F1
#
_cell.length_a   1.000
_cell.length_b   1.000
_cell.length_c   1.000
_cell.angle_alpha   90.00
_cell.angle_beta   90.00
_cell.angle_gamma   90.00
#
_symmetry.space_group_name_H-M   'P 1'
#
loop_
_entity.id
_entity.type
_entity.pdbx_description
1 polymer ?
#
loop_
_entity_poly.entity_id
_entity_poly.type
_entity_poly.pdbx_seq_one_letter_code
_entity_poly.pdbx_strand_id
1 'polypeptide(L)' 'ATACLIPGTPASDIASMENASGNRMSVEHPSGAMGVEIEVEIVGNAINVKRSAFLRTTRKISEGVVFVPEEILGTSKK' A
#
# COMPACT_ATOMS: atom_id res chain seq x y z
N ALA A 1 0.29 -7.86 -1.23
CA ALA A 1 1.50 -7.99 -2.06
C ALA A 1 2.75 -8.29 -1.23
N THR A 2 3.11 -7.53 -0.19
CA THR A 2 4.30 -7.87 0.64
C THR A 2 4.22 -9.29 1.22
N ALA A 3 3.04 -9.69 1.70
CA ALA A 3 2.80 -11.05 2.18
C ALA A 3 3.12 -12.13 1.13
N CYS A 4 2.89 -11.86 -0.17
CA CYS A 4 3.23 -12.79 -1.25
C CYS A 4 4.74 -13.16 -1.29
N LEU A 5 5.60 -12.32 -0.72
CA LEU A 5 7.06 -12.53 -0.65
C LEU A 5 7.52 -13.11 0.70
N ILE A 6 6.62 -13.27 1.68
CA ILE A 6 6.93 -13.77 3.01
C ILE A 6 6.42 -15.21 3.10
N PRO A 7 7.31 -16.22 3.19
CA PRO A 7 6.92 -17.61 3.30
C PRO A 7 6.03 -17.88 4.51
N GLY A 8 5.06 -18.78 4.34
CA GLY A 8 4.12 -19.18 5.40
C GLY A 8 2.95 -18.21 5.61
N THR A 9 2.81 -17.20 4.75
CA THR A 9 1.57 -16.42 4.70
C THR A 9 0.60 -17.06 3.71
N PRO A 10 -0.72 -16.93 3.90
CA PRO A 10 -1.69 -17.42 2.93
C PRO A 10 -1.50 -16.81 1.53
N ALA A 11 -0.96 -15.60 1.47
CA ALA A 11 -0.69 -14.92 0.21
C ALA A 11 0.53 -15.49 -0.53
N SER A 12 1.55 -16.02 0.17
CA SER A 12 2.68 -16.69 -0.47
C SER A 12 2.27 -18.00 -1.12
N ASP A 13 1.26 -18.67 -0.56
CA ASP A 13 0.82 -19.99 -1.02
C ASP A 13 0.06 -19.93 -2.36
N ILE A 14 -0.58 -18.80 -2.65
CA ILE A 14 -1.37 -18.59 -3.86
C ILE A 14 -0.72 -17.64 -4.87
N ALA A 15 0.40 -17.02 -4.51
CA ALA A 15 1.08 -16.06 -5.38
C ALA A 15 1.89 -16.78 -6.47
N SER A 16 1.50 -16.63 -7.73
CA SER A 16 2.27 -17.12 -8.87
C SER A 16 3.43 -16.16 -9.18
N MET A 17 4.61 -16.47 -8.66
CA MET A 17 5.83 -15.66 -8.82
C MET A 17 6.66 -16.03 -10.07
N GLU A 18 6.24 -17.03 -10.85
CA GLU A 18 7.00 -17.61 -11.98
C GLU A 18 7.30 -16.61 -13.12
N ASN A 19 6.51 -15.54 -13.23
CA ASN A 19 6.69 -14.47 -14.23
C ASN A 19 7.14 -13.13 -13.63
N ALA A 20 7.56 -13.12 -12.36
CA ALA A 20 8.01 -11.90 -11.70
C ALA A 20 9.36 -11.44 -12.30
N SER A 21 9.34 -10.38 -13.10
CA SER A 21 10.56 -9.70 -13.54
C SER A 21 11.12 -8.89 -12.36
N GLY A 22 11.86 -9.57 -11.49
CA GLY A 22 12.40 -9.00 -10.25
C GLY A 22 11.32 -8.79 -9.19
N ASN A 23 11.38 -7.67 -8.47
CA ASN A 23 10.54 -7.35 -7.30
C ASN A 23 9.12 -6.88 -7.67
N ARG A 24 8.67 -7.06 -8.92
CA ARG A 24 7.40 -6.51 -9.43
C ARG A 24 6.35 -7.61 -9.61
N MET A 25 5.14 -7.35 -9.11
CA MET A 25 3.99 -8.24 -9.27
C MET A 25 2.72 -7.46 -9.64
N SER A 26 1.77 -8.13 -10.28
CA SER A 26 0.43 -7.58 -10.53
C SER A 26 -0.54 -8.17 -9.51
N VAL A 27 -1.34 -7.32 -8.86
CA VAL A 27 -2.38 -7.73 -7.92
C VAL A 27 -3.74 -7.47 -8.55
N GLU A 28 -4.52 -8.53 -8.77
CA GLU A 28 -5.87 -8.43 -9.30
C GLU A 28 -6.86 -7.95 -8.23
N HIS A 29 -7.76 -7.06 -8.63
CA HIS A 29 -8.88 -6.53 -7.86
C HIS A 29 -10.13 -6.63 -8.74
N PRO A 30 -11.35 -6.71 -8.18
CA PRO A 30 -12.59 -6.60 -8.96
C PRO A 30 -12.70 -5.42 -9.93
N SER A 31 -11.82 -4.42 -9.82
CA SER A 31 -11.82 -3.20 -10.65
C SER A 31 -10.64 -3.14 -11.63
N GLY A 32 -9.89 -4.24 -11.78
CA GLY A 32 -8.72 -4.32 -12.67
C GLY A 32 -7.50 -4.92 -11.97
N ALA A 33 -6.30 -4.45 -12.30
CA ALA A 33 -5.07 -4.92 -11.68
C ALA A 33 -4.15 -3.76 -11.31
N MET A 34 -3.38 -3.92 -10.24
CA MET A 34 -2.39 -2.95 -9.77
C MET A 34 -1.00 -3.55 -9.78
N GLY A 35 -0.10 -2.94 -10.57
CA GLY A 35 1.32 -3.25 -10.53
C GLY A 35 1.96 -2.67 -9.28
N VAL A 36 2.65 -3.52 -8.53
CA VAL A 36 3.36 -3.17 -7.30
C VAL A 36 4.79 -3.68 -7.36
N GLU A 37 5.69 -3.00 -6.67
CA GLU A 37 7.10 -3.35 -6.59
C GLU A 37 7.53 -3.39 -5.12
N ILE A 38 8.01 -4.54 -4.67
CA ILE A 38 8.25 -4.81 -3.25
C ILE A 38 9.57 -5.53 -3.08
N GLU A 39 10.40 -5.01 -2.19
CA GLU A 39 11.69 -5.57 -1.83
C GLU A 39 11.68 -5.94 -0.35
N VAL A 40 11.87 -7.23 -0.09
CA VAL A 40 11.91 -7.80 1.26
C VAL A 40 13.21 -8.56 1.44
N GLU A 41 13.90 -8.30 2.53
CA GLU A 41 15.05 -9.05 3.00
C GLU A 41 14.60 -9.91 4.21
N ILE A 42 14.88 -11.22 4.15
CA ILE A 42 14.56 -12.16 5.24
C ILE A 42 15.87 -12.72 5.78
N VAL A 43 16.15 -12.48 7.07
CA VAL A 43 17.35 -12.98 7.76
C VAL A 43 16.89 -13.78 8.99
N GLY A 44 16.95 -15.11 8.89
CA GLY A 44 16.36 -15.99 9.90
C GLY A 44 14.85 -15.74 10.02
N ASN A 45 14.39 -15.39 11.22
CA ASN A 45 12.99 -15.03 11.49
C ASN A 45 12.69 -13.53 11.33
N ALA A 46 13.69 -12.69 11.03
CA ALA A 46 13.49 -11.26 10.85
C ALA A 46 13.07 -10.95 9.41
N ILE A 47 12.00 -10.16 9.27
CA ILE A 47 11.49 -9.68 7.98
C ILE A 47 11.76 -8.18 7.90
N ASN A 48 12.51 -7.76 6.89
CA ASN A 48 12.83 -6.36 6.65
C ASN A 48 12.31 -5.92 5.28
N VAL A 49 11.30 -5.05 5.26
CA VAL A 49 10.74 -4.50 4.02
C VAL A 49 11.57 -3.29 3.60
N LYS A 50 12.46 -3.47 2.63
CA LYS A 50 13.33 -2.39 2.10
C LYS A 50 12.53 -1.38 1.27
N ARG A 51 11.56 -1.87 0.50
CA ARG A 51 10.76 -1.02 -0.40
C ARG A 51 9.37 -1.60 -0.64
N SER A 52 8.39 -0.72 -0.75
CA SER A 52 7.05 -1.03 -1.23
C SER A 52 6.52 0.16 -2.03
N ALA A 53 6.36 -0.02 -3.33
CA ALA A 53 5.99 1.05 -4.26
C ALA A 53 4.89 0.59 -5.21
N PHE A 54 4.05 1.54 -5.64
CA PHE A 54 3.06 1.36 -6.69
C PHE A 54 2.73 2.71 -7.33
N LEU A 55 2.21 2.68 -8.55
CA LEU A 55 1.85 3.90 -9.27
C LEU A 55 0.45 4.36 -8.87
N ARG A 56 0.32 5.66 -8.63
CA ARG A 56 -0.96 6.34 -8.46
C ARG A 56 -0.98 7.62 -9.26
N THR A 57 -2.19 8.10 -9.51
CA THR A 57 -2.43 9.40 -10.11
C THR A 57 -2.92 10.37 -9.05
N THR A 58 -2.66 11.66 -9.25
CA THR A 58 -3.19 12.73 -8.42
C THR A 58 -3.69 13.86 -9.31
N ARG A 59 -4.68 14.61 -8.81
CA ARG A 59 -5.26 15.78 -9.46
C ARG A 59 -5.71 16.77 -8.39
N LYS A 60 -5.34 18.05 -8.52
CA LYS A 60 -5.88 19.13 -7.68
C LYS A 60 -7.36 19.33 -8.00
N ILE A 61 -8.22 19.18 -6.98
CA ILE A 61 -9.68 19.35 -7.12
C ILE A 61 -10.09 20.77 -6.71
N SER A 62 -9.63 21.24 -5.55
CA SER A 62 -9.98 22.56 -5.00
C SER A 62 -8.83 23.12 -4.15
N GLU A 63 -8.77 24.43 -4.06
CA GLU A 63 -7.90 25.20 -3.16
C GLU A 63 -8.67 26.40 -2.65
N GLY A 64 -8.60 26.64 -1.35
CA GLY A 64 -9.35 27.70 -0.68
C GLY A 64 -9.33 27.52 0.83
N VAL A 65 -10.25 28.21 1.51
CA VAL A 65 -10.39 28.16 2.97
C VAL A 65 -11.70 27.46 3.31
N VAL A 66 -11.64 26.41 4.13
CA VAL A 66 -12.82 25.73 4.67
C VAL A 66 -13.24 26.45 5.95
N PHE A 67 -14.50 26.86 6.02
CA PHE A 67 -15.11 27.43 7.24
C PHE A 67 -15.96 26.36 7.92
N VAL A 68 -15.84 26.25 9.25
CA VAL A 68 -16.62 25.34 10.08
C VAL A 68 -17.18 26.09 11.29
N PRO A 69 -18.35 25.71 11.83
CA PRO A 69 -18.87 26.29 13.08
C PRO A 69 -17.90 26.12 14.26
N GLU A 70 -17.85 27.11 15.15
CA GLU A 70 -16.94 27.09 16.31
C GLU A 70 -17.31 25.97 17.30
N GLU A 71 -18.61 25.67 17.43
CA GLU A 71 -19.15 24.71 18.40
C GLU A 71 -18.63 23.29 18.17
N ILE A 72 -18.28 22.95 16.92
CA ILE A 72 -17.80 21.61 16.55
C ILE A 72 -16.27 21.47 16.61
N LEU A 73 -15.54 22.56 16.82
CA LEU A 73 -14.08 22.56 16.90
C LEU A 73 -13.53 22.12 18.27
N GLY A 74 -14.40 21.84 19.24
CA GLY A 74 -14.00 21.31 20.56
C GLY A 74 -13.20 22.29 21.43
N THR A 75 -12.98 23.52 20.97
CA THR A 75 -12.47 24.61 21.78
C THR A 75 -13.57 25.08 22.72
N SER A 76 -13.62 24.46 23.91
CA SER A 76 -14.46 24.87 25.03
C SER A 76 -14.32 26.38 25.25
N LYS A 77 -15.41 27.14 25.05
CA LYS A 77 -15.52 28.49 25.60
C LYS A 77 -15.39 28.37 27.12
N LYS A 78 -14.34 28.97 27.68
CA LYS A 78 -14.34 29.40 29.08
C LYS A 78 -15.23 30.64 29.20
#